data_AF-A0A7W1LXC6-F1
#
_entry.id   AF-A0A7W1LXC6-F1
#
_cell.length_a   1.000
_cell.length_b   1.000
_cell.length_c   1.000
_cell.angle_alpha   90.00
_cell.angle_beta   90.00
_cell.angle_gamma   90.00
#
_symmetry.space_group_name_H-M   'P 1'
#
loop_
_entity.id
_entity.type
_entity.pdbx_description
1 polymer ?
#
loop_
_entity_poly.entity_id
_entity_poly.type
_entity_poly.pdbx_seq_one_letter_code
_entity_poly.pdbx_strand_id
1 'polypeptide(L)'
;MDDSCIDCDACRQIAPGTFHDHGDASSVYRQPEMEADIKRAIMALVTCPTGSIGTTEKHDARIGIDSFPELIDGNIYFCGFTAESSFGAWSYLIVRPDDEGGNVLVDSPRFAGQLVKKIDALSGVRAIFLTHRDDVADQSIFARKFGARRVMHADDNAARFRP
;
A
#
# COMPACT_ATOMS: atom_id res chain seq x y z
N MET A 1 14.44 11.35 -6.83
CA MET A 1 13.66 10.46 -7.70
C MET A 1 14.56 10.12 -8.86
N ASP A 2 14.76 8.84 -9.14
CA ASP A 2 15.43 8.39 -10.36
C ASP A 2 14.44 8.21 -11.52
N ASP A 3 14.94 7.74 -12.66
CA ASP A 3 14.21 7.57 -13.92
C ASP A 3 13.29 6.35 -13.95
N SER A 4 13.26 5.53 -12.90
CA SER A 4 12.33 4.40 -12.76
C SER A 4 10.94 4.83 -12.24
N CYS A 5 10.73 6.12 -11.98
CA CYS A 5 9.45 6.63 -11.50
C CYS A 5 8.37 6.45 -12.58
N ILE A 6 7.23 5.87 -12.21
CA ILE A 6 6.09 5.61 -13.10
C ILE A 6 4.93 6.59 -12.91
N ASP A 7 5.15 7.70 -12.21
CA ASP A 7 4.12 8.72 -11.94
C ASP A 7 2.83 8.20 -11.26
N CYS A 8 2.95 7.22 -10.37
CA CYS A 8 1.79 6.65 -9.66
C CYS A 8 1.13 7.55 -8.59
N ASP A 9 1.58 8.81 -8.44
CA ASP A 9 1.09 9.80 -7.46
C ASP A 9 1.28 9.48 -5.96
N ALA A 10 1.63 8.25 -5.58
CA ALA A 10 1.66 7.81 -4.19
C ALA A 10 2.51 8.71 -3.27
N CYS A 11 3.68 9.16 -3.72
CA CYS A 11 4.55 10.01 -2.90
C CYS A 11 3.98 11.42 -2.67
N ARG A 12 3.25 11.97 -3.64
CA ARG A 12 2.63 13.31 -3.57
C ARG A 12 1.45 13.31 -2.62
N GLN A 13 0.69 12.22 -2.56
CA GLN A 13 -0.41 12.05 -1.61
C GLN A 13 0.09 11.84 -0.18
N ILE A 14 1.14 11.05 0.01
CA ILE A 14 1.66 10.71 1.35
C ILE A 14 2.46 11.86 1.97
N ALA A 15 3.26 12.56 1.16
CA ALA A 15 4.16 13.61 1.61
C ALA A 15 4.14 14.84 0.66
N PRO A 16 2.99 15.55 0.55
CA PRO A 16 2.83 16.68 -0.37
C PRO A 16 3.75 17.87 -0.05
N GLY A 17 4.25 17.96 1.20
CA GLY A 17 5.25 18.97 1.57
C GLY A 17 6.64 18.71 0.97
N THR A 18 6.90 17.48 0.52
CA THR A 18 8.22 17.01 0.03
C THR A 18 8.21 16.79 -1.48
N PHE A 19 7.17 16.13 -1.99
CA PHE A 19 7.08 15.72 -3.40
C PHE A 19 6.03 16.53 -4.14
N HIS A 20 6.32 16.82 -5.40
CA HIS A 20 5.39 17.49 -6.30
C HIS A 20 5.42 16.85 -7.69
N ASP A 21 4.47 17.27 -8.51
CA ASP A 21 4.37 16.85 -9.89
C ASP A 21 5.52 17.40 -10.75
N HIS A 22 6.04 16.56 -11.65
CA HIS A 22 7.12 16.88 -12.57
C HIS A 22 6.84 16.26 -13.95
N GLY A 23 5.64 16.51 -14.50
CA GLY A 23 5.25 15.92 -15.79
C GLY A 23 5.05 14.42 -15.65
N ASP A 24 5.80 13.62 -16.41
CA ASP A 24 5.67 12.15 -16.42
C ASP A 24 6.33 11.46 -15.22
N ALA A 25 6.58 12.19 -14.14
CA ALA A 25 7.22 11.70 -12.91
C ALA A 25 6.89 12.60 -11.72
N SER A 26 7.26 12.15 -10.52
CA SER A 26 7.34 13.01 -9.34
C SER A 26 8.79 13.45 -9.07
N SER A 27 8.99 14.61 -8.46
CA SER A 27 10.29 15.03 -7.95
C SER A 27 10.24 15.55 -6.51
N VAL A 28 11.41 15.61 -5.86
CA VAL A 28 11.54 16.30 -4.56
C VAL A 28 11.55 17.79 -4.82
N TYR A 29 10.52 18.50 -4.35
CA TYR A 29 10.45 19.96 -4.43
C TYR A 29 11.11 20.63 -3.22
N ARG A 30 10.97 20.01 -2.04
CA ARG A 30 11.55 20.47 -0.78
C ARG A 30 12.03 19.27 0.01
N GLN A 31 13.24 19.34 0.57
CA GLN A 31 13.72 18.30 1.47
C GLN A 31 12.96 18.36 2.81
N PRO A 32 12.59 17.21 3.40
CA PRO A 32 11.94 17.20 4.71
C PRO A 32 12.94 17.60 5.80
N GLU A 33 12.59 18.57 6.63
CA GLU A 33 13.47 19.09 7.70
C GLU A 33 12.96 18.72 9.10
N MET A 34 11.64 18.67 9.28
CA MET A 34 11.02 18.32 10.55
C MET A 34 10.80 16.81 10.66
N GLU A 35 10.85 16.27 11.88
CA GLU A 35 10.65 14.84 12.13
C GLU A 35 9.35 14.29 11.52
N ALA A 36 8.27 15.08 11.55
CA ALA A 36 6.98 14.71 10.95
C ALA A 36 7.07 14.59 9.41
N ASP A 37 7.76 15.53 8.76
CA ASP A 37 7.94 15.53 7.30
C ASP A 37 8.89 14.41 6.88
N ILE A 38 9.93 14.14 7.68
CA ILE A 38 10.86 13.02 7.47
C ILE A 38 10.09 11.72 7.55
N LYS A 39 9.25 11.53 8.59
CA LYS A 39 8.41 10.34 8.73
C LYS A 39 7.52 10.15 7.49
N ARG A 40 6.82 11.20 7.03
CA ARG A 40 5.99 11.15 5.82
C ARG A 40 6.80 10.82 4.57
N ALA A 41 7.97 11.41 4.39
CA ALA A 41 8.84 11.12 3.26
C ALA A 41 9.36 9.67 3.27
N ILE A 42 9.68 9.11 4.44
CA ILE A 42 10.07 7.70 4.57
C ILE A 42 8.87 6.76 4.35
N MET A 43 7.67 7.14 4.78
CA MET A 43 6.44 6.41 4.41
C MET A 43 6.23 6.38 2.89
N ALA A 44 6.44 7.50 2.20
CA ALA A 44 6.39 7.57 0.75
C ALA A 44 7.47 6.68 0.10
N LEU A 45 8.70 6.69 0.63
CA LEU A 45 9.81 5.85 0.16
C LEU A 45 9.48 4.37 0.24
N VAL A 46 8.94 3.90 1.37
CA VAL A 46 8.54 2.50 1.57
C VAL A 46 7.35 2.13 0.68
N THR A 47 6.48 3.08 0.39
CA THR A 47 5.28 2.86 -0.41
C THR A 47 5.56 2.87 -1.91
N CYS A 48 6.61 3.54 -2.37
CA CYS A 48 6.96 3.67 -3.78
C CYS A 48 7.04 2.29 -4.47
N PRO A 49 6.26 2.07 -5.55
CA PRO A 49 6.13 0.76 -6.17
C PRO A 49 7.42 0.30 -6.88
N THR A 50 8.17 1.26 -7.41
CA THR A 50 9.39 1.07 -8.21
C THR A 50 10.67 1.35 -7.41
N GLY A 51 10.55 1.82 -6.16
CA GLY A 51 11.71 2.15 -5.33
C GLY A 51 12.48 3.39 -5.78
N SER A 52 11.90 4.24 -6.64
CA SER A 52 12.56 5.41 -7.24
C SER A 52 12.93 6.54 -6.26
N ILE A 53 12.45 6.47 -5.02
CA ILE A 53 12.74 7.47 -3.98
C ILE A 53 14.09 7.13 -3.32
N GLY A 54 15.16 7.79 -3.79
CA GLY A 54 16.47 7.73 -3.16
C GLY A 54 16.63 8.69 -1.97
N THR A 55 17.66 8.44 -1.16
CA THR A 55 18.12 9.32 -0.07
C THR A 55 19.62 9.55 -0.18
N THR A 56 20.08 10.76 0.12
CA THR A 56 21.53 11.08 0.18
C THR A 56 22.15 10.73 1.53
N GLU A 57 21.33 10.71 2.58
CA GLU A 57 21.71 10.33 3.94
C GLU A 57 21.05 9.02 4.34
N LYS A 58 21.64 8.30 5.30
CA LYS A 58 21.04 7.07 5.82
C LYS A 58 19.87 7.42 6.75
N HIS A 59 18.67 7.14 6.30
CA HIS A 59 17.48 7.17 7.15
C HIS A 59 17.05 5.76 7.53
N ASP A 60 16.48 5.62 8.73
CA ASP A 60 15.93 4.33 9.18
C ASP A 60 14.59 4.06 8.50
N ALA A 61 14.60 3.17 7.49
CA ALA A 61 13.40 2.75 6.78
C ALA A 61 12.32 2.15 7.70
N ARG A 62 12.70 1.67 8.91
CA ARG A 62 11.74 1.16 9.90
C ARG A 62 10.71 2.22 10.29
N ILE A 63 11.06 3.50 10.26
CA ILE A 63 10.11 4.60 10.53
C ILE A 63 8.88 4.50 9.60
N GLY A 64 9.09 4.25 8.31
CA GLY A 64 8.01 4.08 7.34
C GLY A 64 7.35 2.71 7.43
N ILE A 65 8.15 1.63 7.49
CA ILE A 65 7.65 0.25 7.57
C ILE A 65 6.72 0.07 8.78
N ASP A 66 7.14 0.58 9.93
CA ASP A 66 6.38 0.46 11.18
C ASP A 66 5.24 1.49 11.29
N SER A 67 5.07 2.38 10.31
CA SER A 67 3.92 3.28 10.24
C SER A 67 2.71 2.66 9.53
N PHE A 68 2.89 1.54 8.82
CA PHE A 68 1.81 0.85 8.12
C PHE A 68 1.32 -0.40 8.89
N PRO A 69 0.02 -0.74 8.82
CA PRO A 69 -1.02 0.02 8.14
C PRO A 69 -1.37 1.30 8.94
N GLU A 70 -1.60 2.42 8.24
CA GLU A 70 -1.90 3.74 8.82
C GLU A 70 -3.42 3.88 8.99
N LEU A 71 -3.91 4.21 10.18
CA LEU A 71 -5.33 4.48 10.38
C LEU A 71 -5.71 5.79 9.68
N ILE A 72 -6.71 5.72 8.79
CA ILE A 72 -7.21 6.88 8.05
C ILE A 72 -8.45 7.45 8.73
N ASP A 73 -9.45 6.61 8.97
CA ASP A 73 -10.70 6.99 9.63
C ASP A 73 -11.42 5.76 10.19
N GLY A 74 -12.02 5.90 11.38
CA GLY A 74 -12.78 4.83 12.04
C GLY A 74 -12.03 3.50 12.14
N ASN A 75 -12.37 2.57 11.25
CA ASN A 75 -11.78 1.23 11.14
C ASN A 75 -11.07 0.97 9.79
N ILE A 76 -10.79 2.02 9.03
CA ILE A 76 -10.19 1.97 7.70
C ILE A 76 -8.72 2.35 7.81
N TYR A 77 -7.86 1.46 7.34
CA TYR A 77 -6.43 1.65 7.35
C TYR A 77 -5.87 1.61 5.94
N PHE A 78 -4.95 2.51 5.62
CA PHE A 78 -4.14 2.45 4.41
C PHE A 78 -2.95 1.52 4.63
N CYS A 79 -2.73 0.57 3.71
CA CYS A 79 -1.72 -0.46 3.87
C CYS A 79 -0.30 -0.03 3.47
N GLY A 80 -0.13 1.05 2.69
CA GLY A 80 1.17 1.38 2.10
C GLY A 80 1.64 0.31 1.10
N PHE A 81 2.96 0.16 0.96
CA PHE A 81 3.62 -0.92 0.20
C PHE A 81 3.00 -1.19 -1.19
N THR A 82 2.70 -0.15 -1.97
CA THR A 82 2.10 -0.32 -3.32
C THR A 82 3.02 -1.12 -4.26
N ALA A 83 2.48 -1.66 -5.34
CA ALA A 83 3.18 -2.53 -6.28
C ALA A 83 3.26 -1.92 -7.69
N GLU A 84 4.38 -2.15 -8.38
CA GLU A 84 4.55 -1.75 -9.79
C GLU A 84 3.57 -2.51 -10.69
N SER A 85 3.30 -3.78 -10.39
CA SER A 85 2.36 -4.63 -11.14
C SER A 85 0.90 -4.18 -11.09
N SER A 86 0.58 -3.24 -10.20
CA SER A 86 -0.74 -2.59 -10.10
C SER A 86 -0.63 -1.07 -10.29
N PHE A 87 0.42 -0.58 -10.96
CA PHE A 87 0.66 0.85 -11.20
C PHE A 87 0.58 1.72 -9.92
N GLY A 88 0.94 1.17 -8.76
CA GLY A 88 0.86 1.89 -7.49
C GLY A 88 -0.53 1.95 -6.85
N ALA A 89 -1.46 1.06 -7.23
CA ALA A 89 -2.79 0.96 -6.63
C ALA A 89 -2.76 0.96 -5.09
N TRP A 90 -3.68 1.73 -4.50
CA TRP A 90 -3.80 1.89 -3.06
C TRP A 90 -4.65 0.77 -2.50
N SER A 91 -4.17 0.15 -1.41
CA SER A 91 -4.91 -0.91 -0.73
C SER A 91 -5.27 -0.51 0.68
N TYR A 92 -6.43 -0.98 1.13
CA TYR A 92 -7.01 -0.61 2.41
C TYR A 92 -7.42 -1.85 3.19
N LEU A 93 -7.17 -1.83 4.50
CA LEU A 93 -7.72 -2.82 5.44
C LEU A 93 -8.90 -2.17 6.16
N ILE A 94 -10.08 -2.80 6.04
CA ILE A 94 -11.25 -2.44 6.84
C ILE A 94 -11.39 -3.46 7.96
N VAL A 95 -11.16 -3.02 9.20
CA VAL A 95 -11.19 -3.88 10.39
C VAL A 95 -12.62 -4.03 10.88
N ARG A 96 -13.15 -5.26 10.90
CA ARG A 96 -14.55 -5.52 11.22
C ARG A 96 -14.67 -6.69 12.19
N PRO A 97 -15.66 -6.66 13.10
CA PRO A 97 -15.94 -7.79 13.97
C PRO A 97 -16.20 -9.10 13.21
N ASP A 98 -15.88 -10.23 13.84
CA ASP A 98 -16.05 -11.56 13.24
C ASP A 98 -17.52 -11.91 12.96
N ASP A 99 -18.45 -11.44 13.80
CA ASP A 99 -19.89 -11.60 13.65
C ASP A 99 -20.47 -10.74 12.50
N GLU A 100 -19.73 -9.71 12.07
CA GLU A 100 -20.02 -8.97 10.83
C GLU A 100 -19.30 -9.54 9.59
N GLY A 101 -18.60 -10.67 9.75
CA GLY A 101 -17.89 -11.34 8.66
C GLY A 101 -16.42 -10.93 8.52
N GLY A 102 -15.83 -10.29 9.54
CA GLY A 102 -14.40 -10.07 9.67
C GLY A 102 -13.80 -9.07 8.67
N ASN A 103 -12.49 -8.92 8.78
CA ASN A 103 -11.72 -7.92 8.03
C ASN A 103 -11.79 -8.10 6.51
N VAL A 104 -11.85 -6.97 5.81
CA VAL A 104 -11.79 -6.91 4.34
C VAL A 104 -10.53 -6.18 3.91
N LEU A 105 -9.74 -6.80 3.04
CA LEU A 105 -8.65 -6.13 2.33
C LEU A 105 -9.20 -5.67 0.96
N VAL A 106 -9.25 -4.36 0.74
CA VAL A 106 -9.59 -3.76 -0.56
C VAL A 106 -8.31 -3.62 -1.36
N ASP A 107 -8.31 -4.20 -2.57
CA ASP A 107 -7.15 -4.44 -3.41
C ASP A 107 -6.04 -5.18 -2.65
N SER A 108 -4.79 -5.12 -3.10
CA SER A 108 -3.70 -5.69 -2.31
C SER A 108 -2.40 -4.91 -2.45
N PRO A 109 -1.62 -4.77 -1.36
CA PRO A 109 -0.26 -4.25 -1.44
C PRO A 109 0.70 -5.36 -1.85
N ARG A 110 1.98 -5.01 -2.01
CA ARG A 110 3.06 -6.00 -1.94
C ARG A 110 3.04 -6.71 -0.59
N PHE A 111 3.42 -7.99 -0.59
CA PHE A 111 3.51 -8.79 0.61
C PHE A 111 4.75 -8.41 1.43
N ALA A 112 4.56 -7.47 2.37
CA ALA A 112 5.59 -7.04 3.30
C ALA A 112 5.44 -7.72 4.67
N GLY A 113 6.49 -8.39 5.14
CA GLY A 113 6.42 -9.23 6.36
C GLY A 113 5.94 -8.49 7.62
N GLN A 114 6.36 -7.24 7.84
CA GLN A 114 5.90 -6.45 8.99
C GLN A 114 4.44 -6.01 8.87
N LEU A 115 4.00 -5.60 7.67
CA LEU A 115 2.60 -5.29 7.40
C LEU A 115 1.72 -6.51 7.69
N VAL A 116 2.10 -7.68 7.15
CA VAL A 116 1.35 -8.93 7.30
C VAL A 116 1.23 -9.33 8.77
N LYS A 117 2.30 -9.21 9.57
CA LYS A 117 2.23 -9.49 11.02
C LYS A 117 1.26 -8.57 11.76
N LYS A 118 1.21 -7.29 11.40
CA LYS A 118 0.28 -6.34 12.00
C LYS A 118 -1.17 -6.62 11.58
N ILE A 119 -1.40 -6.99 10.32
CA ILE A 119 -2.72 -7.44 9.85
C ILE A 119 -3.15 -8.71 10.60
N ASP A 120 -2.24 -9.67 10.80
CA ASP A 120 -2.49 -10.89 11.57
C ASP A 120 -2.89 -10.58 13.03
N ALA A 121 -2.21 -9.62 13.66
CA ALA A 121 -2.55 -9.14 15.00
C ALA A 121 -3.90 -8.40 15.08
N LEU A 122 -4.43 -7.94 13.94
CA LEU A 122 -5.77 -7.34 13.80
C LEU A 122 -6.84 -8.37 13.40
N SER A 123 -6.62 -9.66 13.66
CA SER A 123 -7.50 -10.78 13.26
C SER A 123 -7.45 -11.16 11.76
N GLY A 124 -6.38 -10.80 11.06
CA GLY A 124 -6.11 -11.28 9.71
C GLY A 124 -7.02 -10.68 8.63
N VAL A 125 -7.30 -11.44 7.58
CA VAL A 125 -8.15 -11.04 6.44
C VAL A 125 -9.15 -12.14 6.14
N ARG A 126 -10.45 -11.84 6.16
CA ARG A 126 -11.51 -12.79 5.82
C ARG A 126 -11.86 -12.76 4.33
N ALA A 127 -11.87 -11.57 3.74
CA ALA A 127 -12.12 -11.38 2.32
C ALA A 127 -11.16 -10.37 1.69
N ILE A 128 -10.81 -10.60 0.43
CA ILE A 128 -10.09 -9.65 -0.42
C ILE A 128 -11.06 -9.19 -1.51
N PHE A 129 -11.38 -7.91 -1.54
CA PHE A 129 -12.19 -7.29 -2.58
C PHE A 129 -11.28 -6.57 -3.57
N LEU A 130 -11.17 -7.11 -4.79
CA LEU A 130 -10.37 -6.53 -5.86
C LEU A 130 -11.30 -5.64 -6.70
N THR A 131 -10.91 -4.38 -6.88
CA THR A 131 -11.68 -3.38 -7.59
C THR A 131 -11.61 -3.60 -9.10
N HIS A 132 -10.40 -3.86 -9.62
CA HIS A 132 -10.16 -4.13 -11.04
C HIS A 132 -9.18 -5.29 -11.28
N ARG A 133 -9.03 -5.66 -12.57
CA ARG A 133 -8.15 -6.76 -12.99
C ARG A 133 -6.65 -6.43 -12.89
N ASP A 134 -6.29 -5.17 -12.83
CA ASP A 134 -4.94 -4.64 -12.75
C ASP A 134 -4.54 -4.34 -11.30
N ASP A 135 -5.50 -4.15 -10.40
CA ASP A 135 -5.28 -3.83 -8.98
C ASP A 135 -5.06 -5.07 -8.10
N VAL A 136 -4.28 -6.04 -8.62
CA VAL A 136 -4.22 -7.39 -8.05
C VAL A 136 -2.95 -7.74 -7.29
N ALA A 137 -1.85 -7.00 -7.48
CA ALA A 137 -0.55 -7.16 -6.78
C ALA A 137 -0.29 -8.57 -6.18
N ASP A 138 -0.11 -8.66 -4.85
CA ASP A 138 0.17 -9.93 -4.14
C ASP A 138 -1.06 -10.58 -3.51
N GLN A 139 -2.28 -10.29 -4.01
CA GLN A 139 -3.54 -10.82 -3.47
C GLN A 139 -3.52 -12.34 -3.27
N SER A 140 -2.81 -13.08 -4.14
CA SER A 140 -2.78 -14.54 -4.07
C SER A 140 -1.99 -15.04 -2.86
N ILE A 141 -0.95 -14.30 -2.47
CA ILE A 141 -0.13 -14.59 -1.30
C ILE A 141 -0.94 -14.27 -0.03
N PHE A 142 -1.62 -13.13 0.00
CA PHE A 142 -2.55 -12.77 1.10
C PHE A 142 -3.68 -13.80 1.26
N ALA A 143 -4.32 -14.21 0.16
CA ALA A 143 -5.40 -15.20 0.18
C ALA A 143 -4.92 -16.54 0.75
N ARG A 144 -3.73 -17.01 0.35
CA ARG A 144 -3.14 -18.24 0.91
C ARG A 144 -2.75 -18.08 2.38
N LYS A 145 -2.14 -16.96 2.77
CA LYS A 145 -1.69 -16.69 4.16
C LYS A 145 -2.84 -16.67 5.15
N PHE A 146 -3.97 -16.04 4.79
CA PHE A 146 -5.10 -15.85 5.70
C PHE A 146 -6.29 -16.78 5.43
N GLY A 147 -6.23 -17.62 4.38
CA GLY A 147 -7.40 -18.38 3.93
C GLY A 147 -8.53 -17.49 3.43
N ALA A 148 -8.21 -16.30 2.93
CA ALA A 148 -9.20 -15.28 2.59
C ALA A 148 -9.92 -15.60 1.28
N ARG A 149 -11.23 -15.35 1.25
CA ARG A 149 -12.03 -15.44 0.01
C ARG A 149 -11.77 -14.21 -0.85
N ARG A 150 -11.59 -14.41 -2.16
CA ARG A 150 -11.45 -13.31 -3.12
C ARG A 150 -12.78 -13.00 -3.78
N VAL A 151 -13.05 -11.71 -3.96
CA VAL A 151 -14.24 -11.18 -4.62
C VAL A 151 -13.78 -10.13 -5.63
N MET A 152 -14.28 -10.23 -6.85
CA MET A 152 -14.03 -9.27 -7.94
C MET A 152 -15.21 -9.32 -8.89
N HIS A 153 -15.46 -8.23 -9.62
CA HIS A 153 -16.53 -8.21 -10.62
C HIS A 153 -16.28 -9.24 -11.74
N ALA A 154 -17.36 -9.84 -12.26
CA ALA A 154 -17.26 -10.90 -13.26
C ALA A 154 -16.57 -10.42 -14.55
N ASP A 155 -16.92 -9.20 -14.99
CA ASP A 155 -16.37 -8.57 -16.20
C ASP A 155 -14.91 -8.15 -16.05
N ASP A 156 -14.39 -8.11 -14.82
CA ASP A 156 -12.95 -7.96 -14.53
C ASP A 156 -12.17 -9.27 -14.55
N ASN A 157 -12.76 -10.29 -15.20
CA ASN A 157 -12.17 -11.60 -15.37
C ASN A 157 -11.96 -12.34 -14.04
N ALA A 158 -12.92 -12.23 -13.11
CA ALA A 158 -12.88 -12.91 -11.80
C ALA A 158 -12.69 -14.42 -11.88
N ALA A 159 -13.10 -15.04 -13.01
CA ALA A 159 -12.94 -16.46 -13.25
C ALA A 159 -11.49 -16.94 -13.13
N ARG A 160 -10.48 -16.10 -13.46
CA ARG A 160 -9.05 -16.47 -13.39
C ARG A 160 -8.53 -16.66 -11.97
N PHE A 161 -9.30 -16.26 -10.94
CA PHE A 161 -8.91 -16.35 -9.53
C PHE A 161 -9.72 -17.37 -8.74
N ARG A 162 -10.47 -18.24 -9.42
CA ARG A 162 -11.07 -19.42 -8.78
C ARG A 162 -9.95 -20.37 -8.30
N PRO A 163 -10.14 -21.07 -7.16
CA PRO A 163 -9.17 -22.05 -6.66
C PRO A 163 -8.93 -23.19 -7.65
#